data_AF-A0A142YFH0-F1
#
_entry.id   AF-A0A142YFH0-F1
#
_cell.length_a   1.000
_cell.length_b   1.000
_cell.length_c   1.000
_cell.angle_alpha   90.00
_cell.angle_beta   90.00
_cell.angle_gamma   90.00
#
_symmetry.space_group_name_H-M   'P 1'
#
loop_
_entity.id
_entity.type
_entity.pdbx_description
1 polymer ?
#
loop_
_entity_poly.entity_id
_entity_poly.type
_entity_poly.pdbx_seq_one_letter_code
_entity_poly.pdbx_strand_id
1 'polypeptide(L)'
;MADAPAAAPPAYRPALLGVVRLHYVEKKAGVDYWETLAVLRPIGDEVPADVWEGGKNLTGRIPVLDRSPEPGATFADLPAEMSRAKNYAEWTKALKNHLYRDRRLTIWTCPELKAYGRPEETARDFRARLAQAAREKRDAEVEKLRAEFGPRRVKLEASLRKAHEALQKEQERASKSGWDAAVSFGTSMLGALTGGKTWTKTNVNKVGTAAKAATKAMQKRGEVGTAQDRVDALNAEYVQLEIEFQAELEHIKAARSPELLQLIPLELTPRKADVTVDQVVLAWMAGPVAAAGEA
;
A
#
# COMPACT_ATOMS: atom_id res chain seq x y z
N MET A 1 51.88 -19.37 -26.96
CA MET A 1 51.10 -19.40 -25.70
C MET A 1 51.63 -18.26 -24.86
N ALA A 2 50.86 -17.19 -24.69
CA ALA A 2 51.22 -16.08 -23.81
C ALA A 2 50.98 -16.54 -22.38
N ASP A 3 52.05 -16.58 -21.60
CA ASP A 3 52.02 -16.85 -20.16
C ASP A 3 51.29 -15.67 -19.49
N ALA A 4 50.15 -15.93 -18.85
CA ALA A 4 49.47 -14.92 -18.07
C ALA A 4 50.36 -14.57 -16.87
N PRO A 5 50.55 -13.29 -16.50
CA PRO A 5 51.35 -12.96 -15.33
C PRO A 5 50.75 -13.65 -14.11
N ALA A 6 51.56 -14.46 -13.41
CA ALA A 6 51.17 -15.06 -12.14
C ALA A 6 50.65 -13.95 -11.23
N ALA A 7 49.38 -14.05 -10.82
CA ALA A 7 48.79 -13.11 -9.89
C ALA A 7 49.69 -13.05 -8.63
N ALA A 8 50.04 -11.83 -8.20
CA ALA A 8 50.82 -11.66 -6.98
C ALA A 8 50.12 -12.40 -5.83
N PRO A 9 50.85 -13.14 -4.98
CA PRO A 9 50.24 -13.93 -3.93
C PRO A 9 49.39 -13.04 -3.01
N PRO A 10 48.20 -13.51 -2.60
CA PRO A 10 47.29 -12.68 -1.82
C PRO A 10 47.87 -12.37 -0.44
N ALA A 11 47.63 -11.16 0.04
CA ALA A 11 47.89 -10.81 1.42
C ALA A 11 46.60 -10.95 2.24
N TYR A 12 46.71 -11.61 3.38
CA TYR A 12 45.62 -11.82 4.31
C TYR A 12 45.61 -10.76 5.40
N ARG A 13 44.41 -10.23 5.67
CA ARG A 13 44.16 -9.29 6.78
C ARG A 13 43.28 -9.92 7.84
N PRO A 14 43.52 -9.65 9.13
CA PRO A 14 42.71 -10.19 10.19
C PRO A 14 41.30 -9.59 10.16
N ALA A 15 40.31 -10.43 10.44
CA ALA A 15 38.92 -10.04 10.52
C ALA A 15 38.20 -10.85 11.62
N LEU A 16 37.15 -10.30 12.19
CA LEU A 16 36.21 -11.04 13.01
C LEU A 16 35.04 -11.47 12.15
N LEU A 17 34.71 -12.76 12.26
CA LEU A 17 33.52 -13.32 11.65
C LEU A 17 32.60 -13.84 12.76
N GLY A 18 31.41 -13.28 12.83
CA GLY A 18 30.33 -13.77 13.69
C GLY A 18 29.22 -14.39 12.86
N VAL A 19 28.73 -15.58 13.23
CA VAL A 19 27.54 -16.18 12.61
C VAL A 19 26.41 -16.19 13.63
N VAL A 20 25.25 -15.65 13.24
CA VAL A 20 24.14 -15.39 14.15
C VAL A 20 22.83 -15.76 13.51
N ARG A 21 21.93 -16.30 14.34
CA ARG A 21 20.52 -16.48 14.05
C ARG A 21 19.69 -15.49 14.86
N LEU A 22 18.85 -14.75 14.15
CA LEU A 22 17.95 -13.73 14.68
C LEU A 22 16.52 -14.18 14.49
N HIS A 23 15.70 -13.97 15.51
CA HIS A 23 14.28 -14.25 15.47
C HIS A 23 13.47 -12.97 15.53
N TYR A 24 12.53 -12.83 14.61
CA TYR A 24 11.58 -11.72 14.53
C TYR A 24 10.18 -12.25 14.80
N VAL A 25 9.49 -11.65 15.76
CA VAL A 25 8.12 -12.00 16.12
C VAL A 25 7.27 -10.74 16.19
N GLU A 26 6.21 -10.69 15.39
CA GLU A 26 5.19 -9.65 15.47
C GLU A 26 3.82 -10.30 15.31
N LYS A 27 3.11 -10.49 16.43
CA LYS A 27 1.84 -11.22 16.48
C LYS A 27 0.76 -10.55 15.62
N LYS A 28 0.71 -9.22 15.58
CA LYS A 28 -0.29 -8.50 14.78
C LYS A 28 -0.08 -8.71 13.28
N ALA A 29 1.18 -8.81 12.87
CA ALA A 29 1.57 -9.04 11.49
C ALA A 29 1.64 -10.52 11.11
N GLY A 30 1.47 -11.44 12.08
CA GLY A 30 1.66 -12.88 11.86
C GLY A 30 3.09 -13.25 11.50
N VAL A 31 4.07 -12.47 11.96
CA VAL A 31 5.49 -12.72 11.70
C VAL A 31 6.06 -13.64 12.77
N ASP A 32 6.62 -14.74 12.33
CA ASP A 32 7.51 -15.67 13.04
C ASP A 32 8.61 -16.01 12.02
N TYR A 33 9.74 -15.32 12.11
CA TYR A 33 10.78 -15.36 11.07
C TYR A 33 12.17 -15.49 11.66
N TRP A 34 12.91 -16.50 11.20
CA TRP A 34 14.30 -16.73 11.55
C TRP A 34 15.21 -16.28 10.40
N GLU A 35 16.09 -15.32 10.68
CA GLU A 35 17.12 -14.87 9.77
C GLU A 35 18.48 -15.41 10.23
N THR A 36 19.23 -16.05 9.33
CA THR A 36 20.64 -16.40 9.58
C THR A 36 21.54 -15.48 8.77
N LEU A 37 22.51 -14.86 9.44
CA LEU A 37 23.47 -13.97 8.80
C LEU A 37 24.86 -14.09 9.43
N ALA A 38 25.87 -13.70 8.65
CA ALA A 38 27.21 -13.53 9.16
C ALA A 38 27.60 -12.04 9.19
N VAL A 39 28.30 -11.62 10.23
CA VAL A 39 28.88 -10.27 10.34
C VAL A 39 30.39 -10.40 10.18
N LEU A 40 30.92 -9.76 9.15
CA LEU A 40 32.34 -9.76 8.83
C LEU A 40 32.94 -8.40 9.09
N ARG A 41 33.86 -8.31 10.04
CA ARG A 41 34.55 -7.09 10.42
C ARG A 41 36.05 -7.20 10.16
N PRO A 42 36.60 -6.53 9.13
CA PRO A 42 38.04 -6.35 9.00
C PRO A 42 38.58 -5.58 10.21
N ILE A 43 39.69 -6.02 10.80
CA ILE A 43 40.36 -5.34 11.90
C ILE A 43 41.72 -4.82 11.39
N GLY A 44 42.04 -3.57 11.72
CA GLY A 44 43.34 -2.96 11.42
C GLY A 44 44.35 -3.25 12.52
N ASP A 45 45.25 -2.30 12.80
CA ASP A 45 46.29 -2.48 13.80
C ASP A 45 45.77 -2.49 15.24
N GLU A 46 44.63 -1.83 15.48
CA GLU A 46 43.97 -1.78 16.79
C GLU A 46 42.51 -2.26 16.72
N VAL A 47 42.05 -2.91 17.79
CA VAL A 47 40.65 -3.32 17.95
C VAL A 47 39.83 -2.16 18.50
N PRO A 48 38.79 -1.69 17.78
CA PRO A 48 37.95 -0.59 18.25
C PRO A 48 37.09 -1.01 19.46
N ALA A 49 36.64 -0.02 20.24
CA ALA A 49 35.81 -0.25 21.43
C ALA A 49 34.46 -0.92 21.09
N ASP A 50 33.76 -0.45 20.05
CA ASP A 50 32.64 -1.19 19.45
C ASP A 50 33.18 -2.05 18.30
N VAL A 51 33.56 -3.27 18.64
CA VAL A 51 34.25 -4.18 17.72
C VAL A 51 33.43 -4.52 16.47
N TRP A 52 32.09 -4.40 16.51
CA TRP A 52 31.23 -4.76 15.38
C TRP A 52 30.78 -3.57 14.54
N GLU A 53 31.05 -2.34 14.99
CA GLU A 53 30.75 -1.14 14.23
C GLU A 53 31.47 -1.12 12.88
N GLY A 54 30.74 -0.88 11.80
CA GLY A 54 31.26 -0.95 10.42
C GLY A 54 31.43 -2.37 9.87
N GLY A 55 30.94 -3.39 10.57
CA GLY A 55 30.90 -4.77 10.09
C GLY A 55 29.98 -4.95 8.89
N LYS A 56 30.42 -5.74 7.90
CA LYS A 56 29.62 -6.09 6.72
C LYS A 56 28.68 -7.26 7.06
N ASN A 57 27.38 -7.02 6.94
CA ASN A 57 26.36 -8.06 7.08
C ASN A 57 26.24 -8.89 5.80
N LEU A 58 26.35 -10.21 5.94
CA LEU A 58 26.24 -11.20 4.89
C LEU A 58 24.98 -12.05 5.15
N THR A 59 23.83 -11.55 4.70
CA THR A 59 22.55 -12.26 4.80
C THR A 59 22.48 -13.39 3.78
N GLY A 60 22.05 -14.58 4.20
CA GLY A 60 21.82 -15.74 3.31
C GLY A 60 23.07 -16.34 2.65
N ARG A 61 24.27 -15.81 2.94
CA ARG A 61 25.55 -16.31 2.43
C ARG A 61 26.56 -16.35 3.56
N ILE A 62 26.49 -17.41 4.36
CA ILE A 62 27.49 -17.68 5.39
C ILE A 62 28.78 -18.08 4.67
N PRO A 63 29.91 -17.37 4.87
CA PRO A 63 31.17 -17.73 4.26
C PRO A 63 31.59 -19.15 4.68
N VAL A 64 32.04 -19.95 3.70
CA VAL A 64 32.80 -21.17 3.99
C VAL A 64 34.23 -20.75 4.24
N LEU A 65 34.80 -21.20 5.36
CA LEU A 65 36.16 -20.86 5.76
C LEU A 65 37.12 -21.97 5.31
N ASP A 66 38.16 -21.57 4.58
CA ASP A 66 39.28 -22.45 4.29
C ASP A 66 40.17 -22.61 5.54
N ARG A 67 40.68 -23.83 5.73
CA ARG A 67 41.56 -24.15 6.88
C ARG A 67 43.03 -23.90 6.59
N SER A 68 43.39 -23.62 5.34
CA SER A 68 44.76 -23.42 4.91
C SER A 68 44.82 -22.22 3.97
N PRO A 69 45.85 -21.36 4.09
CA PRO A 69 46.04 -20.25 3.18
C PRO A 69 46.37 -20.73 1.77
N GLU A 70 46.15 -19.85 0.79
CA GLU A 70 46.66 -20.04 -0.56
C GLU A 70 48.20 -20.11 -0.57
N PRO A 71 48.82 -20.92 -1.45
CA PRO A 71 50.27 -21.04 -1.53
C PRO A 71 50.95 -19.69 -1.78
N GLY A 72 51.97 -19.39 -0.97
CA GLY A 72 52.74 -18.14 -1.08
C GLY A 72 52.06 -16.91 -0.48
N ALA A 73 50.86 -17.04 0.10
CA ALA A 73 50.17 -15.94 0.75
C ALA A 73 50.93 -15.41 1.97
N THR A 74 50.82 -14.11 2.20
CA THR A 74 51.37 -13.42 3.37
C THR A 74 50.26 -13.01 4.32
N PHE A 75 50.60 -12.75 5.57
CA PHE A 75 49.66 -12.32 6.60
C PHE A 75 50.08 -10.96 7.14
N ALA A 76 49.11 -10.05 7.30
CA ALA A 76 49.31 -8.83 8.07
C ALA A 76 49.45 -9.14 9.56
N ASP A 77 49.97 -8.18 10.32
CA ASP A 77 50.12 -8.31 11.76
C ASP A 77 48.77 -8.52 12.44
N LEU A 78 48.76 -9.39 13.47
CA LEU A 78 47.58 -9.68 14.25
C LEU A 78 47.57 -8.81 15.52
N PRO A 79 46.56 -7.96 15.73
CA PRO A 79 46.42 -7.22 16.98
C PRO A 79 46.42 -8.15 18.18
N ALA A 80 47.12 -7.78 19.25
CA ALA A 80 47.34 -8.64 20.41
C ALA A 80 46.02 -9.09 21.05
N GLU A 81 44.99 -8.24 21.01
CA GLU A 81 43.64 -8.52 21.49
C GLU A 81 42.99 -9.71 20.77
N MET A 82 43.27 -9.91 19.48
CA MET A 82 42.71 -11.00 18.67
C MET A 82 43.33 -12.36 18.97
N SER A 83 44.48 -12.40 19.64
CA SER A 83 45.07 -13.65 20.12
C SER A 83 44.48 -14.14 21.45
N ARG A 84 43.71 -13.30 22.16
CA ARG A 84 43.24 -13.60 23.52
C ARG A 84 41.86 -14.25 23.51
N ALA A 85 41.77 -15.53 23.92
CA ALA A 85 40.50 -16.28 23.96
C ALA A 85 39.38 -15.60 24.77
N LYS A 86 39.72 -14.91 25.87
CA LYS A 86 38.76 -14.18 26.71
C LYS A 86 37.96 -13.13 25.91
N ASN A 87 38.62 -12.47 24.95
CA ASN A 87 38.01 -11.40 24.18
C ASN A 87 36.88 -11.91 23.27
N TYR A 88 36.97 -13.14 22.77
CA TYR A 88 35.92 -13.74 21.93
C TYR A 88 34.59 -13.93 22.67
N ALA A 89 34.64 -14.25 23.97
CA ALA A 89 33.44 -14.33 24.79
C ALA A 89 32.79 -12.94 25.00
N GLU A 90 33.59 -11.89 25.11
CA GLU A 90 33.13 -10.50 25.20
C GLU A 90 32.58 -10.02 23.85
N TRP A 91 33.28 -10.29 22.75
CA TRP A 91 32.84 -9.96 21.39
C TRP A 91 31.58 -10.70 20.97
N THR A 92 31.37 -11.94 21.44
CA THR A 92 30.11 -12.67 21.26
C THR A 92 28.94 -11.94 21.91
N LYS A 93 29.12 -11.41 23.13
CA LYS A 93 28.10 -10.60 23.81
C LYS A 93 27.89 -9.26 23.10
N ALA A 94 28.97 -8.62 22.65
CA ALA A 94 28.92 -7.38 21.89
C ALA A 94 28.15 -7.57 20.57
N LEU A 95 28.35 -8.69 19.86
CA LEU A 95 27.67 -9.01 18.60
C LEU A 95 26.15 -9.09 18.79
N LYS A 96 25.72 -9.78 19.85
CA LYS A 96 24.30 -9.88 20.22
C LYS A 96 23.69 -8.51 20.49
N ASN A 97 24.40 -7.64 21.19
CA ASN A 97 23.94 -6.28 21.48
C ASN A 97 23.91 -5.40 20.22
N HIS A 98 24.95 -5.48 19.39
CA HIS A 98 25.07 -4.77 18.11
C HIS A 98 23.90 -5.12 17.19
N LEU A 99 23.64 -6.42 16.97
CA LEU A 99 22.53 -6.85 16.10
C LEU A 99 21.15 -6.50 16.67
N TYR A 100 20.98 -6.56 17.99
CA TYR A 100 19.73 -6.07 18.60
C TYR A 100 19.52 -4.56 18.37
N ARG A 101 20.59 -3.76 18.46
CA ARG A 101 20.53 -2.31 18.27
C ARG A 101 20.33 -1.94 16.79
N ASP A 102 21.06 -2.57 15.88
CA ASP A 102 21.26 -2.04 14.53
C ASP A 102 20.55 -2.88 13.45
N ARG A 103 20.25 -4.17 13.70
CA ARG A 103 19.52 -5.00 12.73
C ARG A 103 18.02 -4.76 12.83
N ARG A 104 17.40 -4.46 11.69
CA ARG A 104 15.94 -4.34 11.53
C ARG A 104 15.48 -5.23 10.39
N LEU A 105 14.36 -5.90 10.58
CA LEU A 105 13.62 -6.55 9.50
C LEU A 105 12.50 -5.61 9.06
N THR A 106 12.54 -5.14 7.82
CA THR A 106 11.49 -4.28 7.27
C THR A 106 10.45 -5.14 6.57
N ILE A 107 9.21 -5.05 7.02
CA ILE A 107 8.03 -5.55 6.31
C ILE A 107 7.17 -4.38 5.86
N TRP A 108 6.19 -4.64 5.00
CA TRP A 108 5.23 -3.61 4.59
C TRP A 108 3.93 -3.72 5.39
N THR A 109 3.24 -2.60 5.59
CA THR A 109 1.87 -2.62 6.12
C THR A 109 0.96 -1.70 5.31
N CYS A 110 -0.30 -2.10 5.18
CA CYS A 110 -1.37 -1.29 4.65
C CYS A 110 -2.41 -1.07 5.76
N PRO A 111 -2.38 0.09 6.45
CA PRO A 111 -3.29 0.38 7.57
C PRO A 111 -4.76 0.33 7.16
N GLU A 112 -5.07 0.80 5.94
CA GLU A 112 -6.44 0.86 5.40
C GLU A 112 -7.10 -0.51 5.30
N LEU A 113 -6.32 -1.53 4.94
CA LEU A 113 -6.76 -2.92 4.83
C LEU A 113 -6.40 -3.74 6.08
N LYS A 114 -5.76 -3.12 7.07
CA LYS A 114 -5.19 -3.80 8.27
C LYS A 114 -4.37 -5.03 7.87
N ALA A 115 -3.62 -4.89 6.78
CA ALA A 115 -2.88 -5.98 6.18
C ALA A 115 -1.38 -5.79 6.38
N TYR A 116 -0.67 -6.91 6.48
CA TYR A 116 0.77 -6.95 6.71
C TYR A 116 1.47 -7.75 5.63
N GLY A 117 2.66 -7.28 5.29
CA GLY A 117 3.61 -7.90 4.38
C GLY A 117 4.32 -9.08 5.05
N ARG A 118 4.83 -9.98 4.22
CA ARG A 118 5.69 -11.07 4.67
C ARG A 118 7.15 -10.60 4.77
N PRO A 119 7.99 -11.27 5.57
CA PRO A 119 9.43 -11.08 5.52
C PRO A 119 9.95 -11.20 4.08
N GLU A 120 10.88 -10.34 3.70
CA GLU A 120 11.52 -10.30 2.36
C GLU A 120 10.56 -10.01 1.18
N GLU A 121 9.28 -9.74 1.44
CA GLU A 121 8.31 -9.39 0.40
C GLU A 121 8.59 -7.98 -0.11
N THR A 122 8.66 -7.82 -1.44
CA THR A 122 8.80 -6.50 -2.05
C THR A 122 7.49 -5.71 -1.93
N ALA A 123 7.57 -4.38 -1.93
CA ALA A 123 6.37 -3.54 -1.94
C ALA A 123 5.45 -3.84 -3.12
N ARG A 124 6.01 -4.25 -4.27
CA ARG A 124 5.26 -4.60 -5.47
C ARG A 124 4.46 -5.88 -5.27
N ASP A 125 5.09 -6.93 -4.75
CA ASP A 125 4.44 -8.22 -4.55
C ASP A 125 3.38 -8.12 -3.45
N PHE A 126 3.67 -7.35 -2.39
CA PHE A 126 2.68 -7.03 -1.37
C PHE A 126 1.48 -6.29 -1.96
N ARG A 127 1.69 -5.25 -2.78
CA ARG A 127 0.60 -4.53 -3.46
C ARG A 127 -0.25 -5.46 -4.33
N ALA A 128 0.38 -6.34 -5.09
CA ALA A 128 -0.32 -7.31 -5.93
C ALA A 128 -1.24 -8.22 -5.11
N ARG A 129 -0.78 -8.68 -3.94
CA ARG A 129 -1.58 -9.46 -2.99
C ARG A 129 -2.76 -8.67 -2.41
N LEU A 130 -2.58 -7.38 -2.15
CA LEU A 130 -3.65 -6.51 -1.65
C LEU A 130 -4.74 -6.18 -2.67
N ALA A 131 -4.47 -6.37 -3.97
CA ALA A 131 -5.42 -6.00 -5.03
C ALA A 131 -6.79 -6.72 -4.87
N GLN A 132 -6.78 -7.99 -4.44
CA GLN A 132 -7.99 -8.75 -4.19
C GLN A 132 -8.75 -8.22 -2.97
N ALA A 133 -8.06 -8.05 -1.83
CA ALA A 133 -8.66 -7.50 -0.61
C ALA A 133 -9.23 -6.08 -0.81
N ALA A 134 -8.56 -5.26 -1.63
CA ALA A 134 -9.04 -3.93 -1.99
C ALA A 134 -10.33 -3.97 -2.82
N ARG A 135 -10.47 -4.95 -3.73
CA ARG A 135 -11.71 -5.16 -4.50
C ARG A 135 -12.85 -5.60 -3.59
N GLU A 136 -12.62 -6.60 -2.75
CA GLU A 136 -13.63 -7.10 -1.81
C GLU A 136 -14.15 -6.00 -0.88
N LYS A 137 -13.24 -5.16 -0.35
CA LYS A 137 -13.64 -4.02 0.49
C LYS A 137 -14.43 -2.98 -0.29
N ARG A 138 -14.04 -2.68 -1.54
CA ARG A 138 -14.77 -1.75 -2.41
C ARG A 138 -16.18 -2.26 -2.69
N ASP A 139 -16.30 -3.55 -3.01
CA ASP A 139 -17.59 -4.17 -3.31
C ASP A 139 -18.50 -4.14 -2.08
N ALA A 140 -17.96 -4.41 -0.89
CA ALA A 140 -18.69 -4.28 0.37
C ALA A 140 -19.16 -2.83 0.65
N GLU A 141 -18.32 -1.82 0.38
CA GLU A 141 -18.70 -0.41 0.50
C GLU A 141 -19.79 -0.01 -0.51
N VAL A 142 -19.72 -0.51 -1.75
CA VAL A 142 -20.75 -0.30 -2.78
C VAL A 142 -22.08 -0.96 -2.40
N GLU A 143 -22.06 -2.18 -1.86
CA GLU A 143 -23.27 -2.84 -1.37
C GLU A 143 -23.88 -2.09 -0.18
N LYS A 144 -23.05 -1.57 0.73
CA LYS A 144 -23.53 -0.71 1.83
C LYS A 144 -24.18 0.56 1.29
N LEU A 145 -23.58 1.21 0.29
CA LEU A 145 -24.15 2.38 -0.37
C LEU A 145 -25.51 2.04 -1.01
N ARG A 146 -25.61 0.91 -1.71
CA ARG A 146 -26.87 0.43 -2.28
C ARG A 146 -27.94 0.19 -1.21
N ALA A 147 -27.56 -0.41 -0.08
CA ALA A 147 -28.47 -0.64 1.03
C ALA A 147 -28.99 0.66 1.68
N GLU A 148 -28.17 1.72 1.69
CA GLU A 148 -28.57 3.03 2.22
C GLU A 148 -29.53 3.79 1.28
N PHE A 149 -29.23 3.80 -0.02
CA PHE A 149 -30.00 4.56 -1.01
C PHE A 149 -31.22 3.81 -1.56
N GLY A 150 -31.18 2.47 -1.57
CA GLY A 150 -32.25 1.62 -2.10
C GLY A 150 -33.64 1.92 -1.52
N PRO A 151 -33.82 1.95 -0.19
CA PRO A 151 -35.12 2.26 0.41
C PRO A 151 -35.64 3.67 0.05
N ARG A 152 -34.74 4.66 -0.10
CA ARG A 152 -35.10 6.03 -0.50
C ARG A 152 -35.56 6.06 -1.94
N ARG A 153 -34.88 5.36 -2.85
CA ARG A 153 -35.29 5.21 -4.26
C ARG A 153 -36.68 4.58 -4.37
N VAL A 154 -36.90 3.45 -3.69
CA VAL A 154 -38.20 2.76 -3.71
C VAL A 154 -39.33 3.67 -3.21
N LYS A 155 -39.07 4.45 -2.14
CA LYS A 155 -40.05 5.42 -1.60
C LYS A 155 -40.38 6.54 -2.59
N LEU A 156 -39.36 7.11 -3.25
CA LEU A 156 -39.52 8.16 -4.25
C LEU A 156 -40.23 7.63 -5.50
N GLU A 157 -39.85 6.47 -6.01
CA GLU A 157 -40.50 5.82 -7.16
C GLU A 157 -41.98 5.52 -6.88
N ALA A 158 -42.30 4.99 -5.70
CA ALA A 158 -43.68 4.76 -5.28
C ALA A 158 -44.48 6.07 -5.18
N SER A 159 -43.84 7.16 -4.76
CA SER A 159 -44.47 8.49 -4.67
C SER A 159 -44.68 9.11 -6.05
N LEU A 160 -43.70 8.98 -6.95
CA LEU A 160 -43.79 9.39 -8.35
C LEU A 160 -44.92 8.68 -9.08
N ARG A 161 -45.02 7.35 -8.91
CA ARG A 161 -46.12 6.56 -9.49
C ARG A 161 -47.49 7.09 -9.05
N LYS A 162 -47.68 7.32 -7.75
CA LYS A 162 -48.92 7.89 -7.21
C LYS A 162 -49.19 9.30 -7.75
N ALA A 163 -48.16 10.13 -7.90
CA ALA A 163 -48.30 11.48 -8.44
C ALA A 163 -48.68 11.47 -9.94
N HIS A 164 -48.09 10.57 -10.73
CA HIS A 164 -48.49 10.35 -12.14
C HIS A 164 -49.93 9.87 -12.26
N GLU A 165 -50.36 8.91 -11.43
CA GLU A 165 -51.75 8.44 -11.42
C GLU A 165 -52.74 9.57 -11.06
N ALA A 166 -52.38 10.46 -10.14
CA ALA A 166 -53.19 11.62 -9.79
C ALA A 166 -53.27 12.64 -10.93
N LEU A 167 -52.14 12.92 -11.58
CA LEU A 167 -52.07 13.80 -12.76
C LEU A 167 -52.93 13.29 -13.91
N GLN A 168 -52.87 11.99 -14.22
CA GLN A 168 -53.69 11.37 -15.27
C GLN A 168 -55.19 11.53 -14.96
N LYS A 169 -55.62 11.27 -13.71
CA LYS A 169 -57.02 11.46 -13.30
C LYS A 169 -57.49 12.91 -13.42
N GLU A 170 -56.62 13.86 -13.13
CA GLU A 170 -56.92 15.29 -13.28
C GLU A 170 -57.05 15.66 -14.76
N GLN A 171 -56.16 15.16 -15.62
CA GLN A 171 -56.22 15.32 -17.07
C GLN A 171 -57.50 14.70 -17.68
N GLU A 172 -57.90 13.50 -17.26
CA GLU A 172 -59.13 12.83 -17.71
C GLU A 172 -60.42 13.54 -17.24
N ARG A 173 -60.39 14.20 -16.08
CA ARG A 173 -61.50 15.01 -15.59
C ARG A 173 -61.58 16.35 -16.32
N ALA A 174 -60.44 16.97 -16.59
CA ALA A 174 -60.35 18.17 -17.42
C ALA A 174 -60.79 17.88 -18.88
N SER A 175 -60.56 16.67 -19.41
CA SER A 175 -61.04 16.30 -20.75
C SER A 175 -62.54 15.99 -20.82
N LYS A 176 -63.22 15.76 -19.69
CA LYS A 176 -64.68 15.52 -19.62
C LYS A 176 -65.49 16.75 -19.21
N SER A 177 -64.86 17.74 -18.59
CA SER A 177 -65.45 19.05 -18.24
C SER A 177 -64.84 20.10 -19.16
N GLY A 178 -65.53 20.35 -20.28
CA GLY A 178 -65.03 21.12 -21.42
C GLY A 178 -64.22 22.36 -21.07
N TRP A 179 -63.01 22.39 -21.62
CA TRP A 179 -62.33 23.61 -22.06
C TRP A 179 -61.65 23.31 -23.39
N ASP A 180 -62.25 23.81 -24.47
CA ASP A 180 -61.51 24.25 -25.65
C ASP A 180 -60.64 25.44 -25.22
N ALA A 181 -59.43 25.16 -24.72
CA ALA A 181 -58.40 26.18 -24.53
C ALA A 181 -57.03 25.57 -24.80
N ALA A 182 -56.46 25.98 -25.92
CA ALA A 182 -55.11 25.70 -26.33
C ALA A 182 -54.09 26.02 -25.23
N VAL A 183 -53.25 25.05 -24.88
CA VAL A 183 -51.84 25.32 -24.58
C VAL A 183 -50.99 24.17 -25.10
N SER A 184 -50.45 24.38 -26.29
CA SER A 184 -49.17 23.81 -26.72
C SER A 184 -48.11 24.22 -25.71
N PHE A 185 -47.66 23.32 -24.83
CA PHE A 185 -46.33 23.40 -24.22
C PHE A 185 -45.97 22.03 -23.63
N GLY A 186 -44.88 21.43 -24.11
CA GLY A 186 -44.14 20.44 -23.30
C GLY A 186 -43.78 19.09 -23.93
N THR A 187 -44.05 18.81 -25.21
CA THR A 187 -43.69 17.51 -25.81
C THR A 187 -42.24 17.40 -26.30
N SER A 188 -41.43 18.47 -26.22
CA SER A 188 -40.08 18.48 -26.81
C SER A 188 -38.93 18.05 -25.87
N MET A 189 -39.19 17.63 -24.64
CA MET A 189 -38.12 17.19 -23.72
C MET A 189 -38.17 15.71 -23.32
N LEU A 190 -39.17 14.95 -23.78
CA LEU A 190 -39.29 13.52 -23.45
C LEU A 190 -38.55 12.57 -24.41
N GLY A 191 -37.98 13.08 -25.51
CA GLY A 191 -37.28 12.26 -26.51
C GLY A 191 -35.82 11.93 -26.19
N ALA A 192 -35.19 12.61 -25.22
CA ALA A 192 -33.73 12.54 -25.03
C ALA A 192 -33.27 11.65 -23.86
N LEU A 193 -34.19 11.17 -23.00
CA LEU A 193 -33.81 10.47 -21.75
C LEU A 193 -34.34 9.03 -21.65
N THR A 194 -35.21 8.59 -22.57
CA THR A 194 -35.69 7.20 -22.65
C THR A 194 -34.89 6.35 -23.65
N GLY A 195 -33.93 6.96 -24.37
CA GLY A 195 -33.03 6.28 -25.30
C GLY A 195 -31.94 5.53 -24.56
N GLY A 196 -32.18 4.24 -24.29
CA GLY A 196 -31.16 3.34 -23.76
C GLY A 196 -29.94 3.29 -24.68
N LYS A 197 -28.81 3.82 -24.20
CA LYS A 197 -27.44 3.37 -24.47
C LYS A 197 -26.42 4.25 -23.73
N THR A 198 -25.74 3.63 -22.76
CA THR A 198 -24.37 3.93 -22.32
C THR A 198 -24.04 5.40 -22.00
N TRP A 199 -24.21 5.74 -20.72
CA TRP A 199 -23.70 6.94 -20.09
C TRP A 199 -22.16 6.98 -20.19
N THR A 200 -21.62 7.82 -21.07
CA THR A 200 -20.16 8.05 -21.19
C THR A 200 -19.84 9.51 -20.86
N LYS A 201 -18.62 9.76 -20.39
CA LYS A 201 -18.05 10.99 -19.77
C LYS A 201 -18.39 12.36 -20.39
N THR A 202 -18.96 12.44 -21.59
CA THR A 202 -19.23 13.69 -22.31
C THR A 202 -20.49 14.45 -21.83
N ASN A 203 -21.37 13.84 -21.04
CA ASN A 203 -22.65 14.47 -20.63
C ASN A 203 -22.59 15.39 -19.39
N VAL A 204 -21.47 15.47 -18.67
CA VAL A 204 -21.39 16.25 -17.42
C VAL A 204 -21.55 17.76 -17.66
N ASN A 205 -21.02 18.29 -18.77
CA ASN A 205 -21.13 19.73 -19.09
C ASN A 205 -22.56 20.17 -19.50
N LYS A 206 -23.46 19.24 -19.81
CA LYS A 206 -24.86 19.55 -20.17
C LYS A 206 -25.80 19.55 -18.96
N VAL A 207 -25.38 19.01 -17.81
CA VAL A 207 -26.16 18.97 -16.56
C VAL A 207 -26.31 20.38 -15.95
N GLY A 208 -25.25 21.19 -15.95
CA GLY A 208 -25.27 22.53 -15.36
C GLY A 208 -26.21 23.52 -16.06
N THR A 209 -26.36 23.40 -17.38
CA THR A 209 -27.23 24.28 -18.17
C THR A 209 -28.70 23.88 -18.07
N ALA A 210 -28.99 22.57 -17.95
CA ALA A 210 -30.34 22.06 -17.72
C ALA A 210 -30.87 22.42 -16.33
N ALA A 211 -30.01 22.34 -15.29
CA ALA A 211 -30.37 22.72 -13.92
C ALA A 211 -30.73 24.21 -13.81
N LYS A 212 -29.93 25.12 -14.38
CA LYS A 212 -30.22 26.57 -14.38
C LYS A 212 -31.48 26.94 -15.17
N ALA A 213 -31.77 26.23 -16.27
CA ALA A 213 -32.99 26.45 -17.04
C ALA A 213 -34.24 26.00 -16.27
N ALA A 214 -34.16 24.90 -15.52
CA ALA A 214 -35.23 24.41 -14.65
C ALA A 214 -35.52 25.36 -13.48
N THR A 215 -34.48 25.88 -12.79
CA THR A 215 -34.66 26.84 -11.69
C THR A 215 -35.30 28.17 -12.16
N LYS A 216 -34.96 28.62 -13.38
CA LYS A 216 -35.53 29.85 -13.95
C LYS A 216 -36.97 29.67 -14.45
N ALA A 217 -37.36 28.45 -14.82
CA ALA A 217 -38.74 28.10 -15.15
C ALA A 217 -39.62 28.01 -13.89
N MET A 218 -39.09 27.50 -12.77
CA MET A 218 -39.76 27.51 -11.47
C MET A 218 -40.08 28.92 -10.95
N GLN A 219 -39.18 29.89 -11.15
CA GLN A 219 -39.38 31.28 -10.67
C GLN A 219 -40.48 32.06 -11.41
N LYS A 220 -41.06 31.52 -12.50
CA LYS A 220 -42.06 32.22 -13.32
C LYS A 220 -43.49 31.68 -13.23
N ARG A 221 -43.76 30.61 -12.48
CA ARG A 221 -45.14 30.11 -12.28
C ARG A 221 -45.73 30.64 -10.98
N GLY A 222 -46.58 31.66 -11.13
CA GLY A 222 -47.46 32.13 -10.07
C GLY A 222 -48.48 31.05 -9.68
N GLU A 223 -48.65 30.92 -8.37
CA GLU A 223 -49.66 30.19 -7.60
C GLU A 223 -50.83 29.57 -8.38
N VAL A 224 -50.66 28.32 -8.82
CA VAL A 224 -51.70 27.27 -8.78
C VAL A 224 -50.96 25.94 -8.60
N GLY A 225 -51.13 25.28 -7.45
CA GLY A 225 -50.51 23.98 -7.17
C GLY A 225 -51.19 22.87 -7.96
N THR A 226 -50.66 22.54 -9.14
CA THR A 226 -51.21 21.50 -10.02
C THR A 226 -50.60 20.13 -9.71
N ALA A 227 -51.26 19.02 -10.11
CA ALA A 227 -50.64 17.70 -9.99
C ALA A 227 -49.30 17.60 -10.75
N GLN A 228 -49.09 18.44 -11.78
CA GLN A 228 -47.83 18.51 -12.52
C GLN A 228 -46.69 19.04 -11.65
N ASP A 229 -46.91 20.11 -10.87
CA ASP A 229 -45.86 20.69 -10.03
C ASP A 229 -45.39 19.69 -8.95
N ARG A 230 -46.30 18.82 -8.48
CA ARG A 230 -45.97 17.72 -7.56
C ARG A 230 -45.11 16.64 -8.21
N VAL A 231 -45.39 16.31 -9.48
CA VAL A 231 -44.56 15.38 -10.27
C VAL A 231 -43.18 15.96 -10.51
N ASP A 232 -43.12 17.25 -10.88
CA ASP A 232 -41.86 17.94 -11.13
C ASP A 232 -40.99 18.03 -9.86
N ALA A 233 -41.59 18.31 -8.71
CA ALA A 233 -40.89 18.31 -7.42
C ALA A 233 -40.31 16.93 -7.06
N LEU A 234 -41.11 15.86 -7.16
CA LEU A 234 -40.65 14.50 -6.87
C LEU A 234 -39.58 14.01 -7.86
N ASN A 235 -39.67 14.42 -9.13
CA ASN A 235 -38.62 14.13 -10.12
C ASN A 235 -37.32 14.86 -9.77
N ALA A 236 -37.39 16.11 -9.32
CA ALA A 236 -36.21 16.85 -8.88
C ALA A 236 -35.55 16.17 -7.66
N GLU A 237 -36.33 15.70 -6.69
CA GLU A 237 -35.83 14.93 -5.55
C GLU A 237 -35.18 13.60 -5.97
N TYR A 238 -35.79 12.88 -6.92
CA TYR A 238 -35.22 11.63 -7.45
C TYR A 238 -33.89 11.87 -8.16
N VAL A 239 -33.80 12.90 -9.01
CA VAL A 239 -32.57 13.27 -9.71
C VAL A 239 -31.47 13.66 -8.71
N GLN A 240 -31.82 14.44 -7.67
CA GLN A 240 -30.87 14.83 -6.64
C GLN A 240 -30.32 13.61 -5.88
N LEU A 241 -31.19 12.66 -5.52
CA LEU A 241 -30.78 11.40 -4.88
C LEU A 241 -29.82 10.58 -5.77
N GLU A 242 -30.07 10.51 -7.09
CA GLU A 242 -29.17 9.82 -8.01
C GLU A 242 -27.83 10.54 -8.16
N ILE A 243 -27.81 11.87 -8.16
CA ILE A 243 -26.57 12.66 -8.19
C ILE A 243 -25.72 12.37 -6.95
N GLU A 244 -26.34 12.38 -5.77
CA GLU A 244 -25.67 12.05 -4.50
C GLU A 244 -25.09 10.64 -4.51
N PHE A 245 -25.88 9.65 -4.92
CA PHE A 245 -25.43 8.27 -5.06
C PHE A 245 -24.23 8.14 -6.02
N GLN A 246 -24.28 8.79 -7.19
CA GLN A 246 -23.19 8.73 -8.16
C GLN A 246 -21.93 9.43 -7.63
N ALA A 247 -22.06 10.55 -6.93
CA ALA A 247 -20.93 11.25 -6.32
C ALA A 247 -20.23 10.36 -5.26
N GLU A 248 -21.00 9.71 -4.38
CA GLU A 248 -20.46 8.79 -3.38
C GLU A 248 -19.86 7.53 -4.02
N LEU A 249 -20.50 6.98 -5.06
CA LEU A 249 -19.97 5.83 -5.79
C LEU A 249 -18.62 6.14 -6.45
N GLU A 250 -18.49 7.30 -7.11
CA GLU A 250 -17.22 7.71 -7.71
C GLU A 250 -16.16 7.99 -6.64
N HIS A 251 -16.54 8.54 -5.49
CA HIS A 251 -15.63 8.70 -4.36
C HIS A 251 -15.10 7.34 -3.85
N ILE A 252 -15.97 6.33 -3.69
CA ILE A 252 -15.57 4.97 -3.30
C ILE A 252 -14.62 4.36 -4.34
N LYS A 253 -14.91 4.50 -5.64
CA LYS A 253 -14.04 4.00 -6.71
C LYS A 253 -12.67 4.67 -6.71
N ALA A 254 -12.63 6.00 -6.59
CA ALA A 254 -11.40 6.78 -6.62
C ALA A 254 -10.52 6.52 -5.39
N ALA A 255 -11.10 6.45 -4.19
CA ALA A 255 -10.35 6.28 -2.95
C ALA A 255 -9.77 4.86 -2.75
N ARG A 256 -10.20 3.86 -3.56
CA ARG A 256 -9.90 2.43 -3.33
C ARG A 256 -9.26 1.74 -4.54
N SER A 257 -8.47 2.47 -5.32
CA SER A 257 -7.58 1.84 -6.30
C SER A 257 -6.43 1.11 -5.58
N PRO A 258 -6.09 -0.14 -5.95
CA PRO A 258 -4.92 -0.84 -5.40
C PRO A 258 -3.61 -0.05 -5.52
N GLU A 259 -3.50 0.81 -6.53
CA GLU A 259 -2.32 1.65 -6.77
C GLU A 259 -2.20 2.79 -5.75
N LEU A 260 -3.33 3.26 -5.22
CA LEU A 260 -3.39 4.35 -4.24
C LEU A 260 -3.22 3.87 -2.80
N LEU A 261 -3.22 2.55 -2.57
CA LEU A 261 -2.99 1.99 -1.25
C LEU A 261 -1.64 2.45 -0.70
N GLN A 262 -1.69 3.09 0.46
CA GLN A 262 -0.50 3.50 1.18
C GLN A 262 0.19 2.27 1.77
N LEU A 263 1.41 2.02 1.32
CA LEU A 263 2.30 1.00 1.87
C LEU A 263 3.35 1.70 2.71
N ILE A 264 3.37 1.39 4.00
CA ILE A 264 4.27 1.98 4.96
C ILE A 264 5.28 0.89 5.38
N PRO A 265 6.59 1.19 5.44
CA PRO A 265 7.55 0.27 6.01
C PRO A 265 7.32 0.15 7.53
N LEU A 266 7.29 -1.08 8.02
CA LEU A 266 7.24 -1.42 9.43
C LEU A 266 8.53 -2.16 9.78
N GLU A 267 9.34 -1.52 10.61
CA GLU A 267 10.60 -2.07 11.08
C GLU A 267 10.40 -2.92 12.33
N LEU A 268 10.85 -4.17 12.26
CA LEU A 268 10.81 -5.12 13.37
C LEU A 268 12.20 -5.28 13.96
N THR A 269 12.26 -5.25 15.28
CA THR A 269 13.49 -5.54 16.02
C THR A 269 13.57 -7.04 16.28
N PRO A 270 14.78 -7.64 16.26
CA PRO A 270 14.94 -9.03 16.64
C PRO A 270 14.65 -9.18 18.13
N ARG A 271 14.03 -10.30 18.52
CA ARG A 271 13.73 -10.58 19.92
C ARG A 271 15.04 -10.87 20.66
N LYS A 272 15.43 -10.00 21.59
CA LYS A 272 16.72 -10.11 22.32
C LYS A 272 16.96 -11.47 22.99
N ALA A 273 15.90 -12.10 23.50
CA ALA A 273 15.98 -13.43 24.12
C ALA A 273 16.38 -14.51 23.09
N ASP A 274 15.96 -14.35 21.84
CA ASP A 274 16.04 -15.34 20.76
C ASP A 274 17.16 -15.01 19.75
N VAL A 275 18.14 -14.20 20.17
CA VAL A 275 19.38 -13.99 19.41
C VAL A 275 20.38 -15.07 19.82
N THR A 276 20.74 -15.93 18.87
CA THR A 276 21.69 -17.03 19.04
C THR A 276 22.93 -16.76 18.21
N VAL A 277 24.08 -16.63 18.86
CA VAL A 277 25.38 -16.54 18.19
C VAL A 277 25.95 -17.94 18.09
N ASP A 278 26.07 -18.46 16.86
CA ASP A 278 26.54 -19.82 16.61
C ASP A 278 28.08 -19.88 16.72
N GLN A 279 28.79 -18.86 16.24
CA GLN A 279 30.24 -18.73 16.41
C GLN A 279 30.73 -17.29 16.27
N VAL A 280 31.85 -16.97 16.93
CA VAL A 280 32.69 -15.80 16.66
C VAL A 280 34.12 -16.29 16.53
N VAL A 281 34.76 -16.03 15.38
CA VAL A 281 36.09 -16.55 15.05
C VAL A 281 36.97 -15.47 14.45
N LEU A 282 38.29 -15.66 14.58
CA LEU A 282 39.28 -14.98 13.74
C LEU A 282 39.18 -15.57 12.33
N ALA A 283 38.98 -14.68 11.36
CA ALA A 283 39.05 -14.99 9.94
C ALA A 283 40.20 -14.20 9.31
N TRP A 284 40.72 -14.72 8.21
CA TRP A 284 41.74 -14.07 7.39
C TRP A 284 41.16 -13.80 6.01
N MET A 285 41.18 -12.54 5.58
CA MET A 285 40.56 -12.13 4.32
C MET A 285 41.62 -11.75 3.29
N ALA A 286 41.51 -12.30 2.09
CA ALA A 286 42.35 -11.91 0.97
C ALA A 286 41.99 -10.48 0.50
N GLY A 287 42.98 -9.60 0.39
CA GLY A 287 42.81 -8.26 -0.15
C GLY A 287 44.14 -7.54 -0.39
N PRO A 288 44.17 -6.46 -1.19
CA PRO A 288 45.39 -5.70 -1.41
C PRO A 288 45.91 -5.11 -0.09
N VAL A 289 47.23 -5.23 0.15
CA VAL A 289 47.90 -4.49 1.23
C VAL A 289 47.84 -3.02 0.86
N ALA A 290 47.07 -2.21 1.60
CA ALA A 290 47.33 -0.78 1.66
C ALA A 290 48.80 -0.64 2.05
N ALA A 291 49.61 -0.17 1.10
CA ALA A 291 51.02 0.09 1.32
C ALA A 291 51.13 0.97 2.57
N ALA A 292 51.96 0.54 3.52
CA ALA A 292 52.33 1.39 4.64
C ALA A 292 53.01 2.65 4.05
N GLY A 293 52.27 3.75 3.97
CA GLY A 293 52.76 4.98 3.39
C GLY A 293 51.67 5.80 2.70
N GLU A 294 50.79 6.40 3.49
CA GLU A 294 50.43 7.81 3.28
C GLU A 294 50.00 8.37 4.65
N ALA A 295 50.73 9.41 5.07
CA ALA A 295 50.67 10.05 6.38
C ALA A 295 49.46 10.98 6.52
#